data_AF-A0A967BPH9-F1
#
_entry.id   AF-A0A967BPH9-F1
#
_cell.length_a   1.000
_cell.length_b   1.000
_cell.length_c   1.000
_cell.angle_alpha   90.00
_cell.angle_beta   90.00
_cell.angle_gamma   90.00
#
_symmetry.space_group_name_H-M   'P 1'
#
loop_
_entity.id
_entity.type
_entity.pdbx_description
1 polymer ?
#
loop_
_entity_poly.entity_id
_entity_poly.type
_entity_poly.pdbx_seq_one_letter_code
_entity_poly.pdbx_strand_id
1 'polypeptide(L)'
;MKYLLFLSKNYSFSILKPLYDIILKRQAGDVFWFSTQQERFNTNPNIWLKNNVAVLDYSPDVIFAPGNVIPYHWPGLKVQIFHGL
;
A
#
# COMPACT_ATOMS: atom_id res chain seq x y z
N MET A 1 4.80 -1.12 -13.71
CA MET A 1 5.02 -1.75 -12.39
C MET A 1 3.79 -1.49 -11.54
N LYS A 2 3.41 -2.45 -10.71
CA LYS A 2 2.23 -2.40 -9.84
C LYS A 2 2.68 -2.34 -8.38
N TYR A 3 2.34 -1.26 -7.70
CA TYR A 3 2.72 -1.02 -6.31
C TYR A 3 1.51 -1.12 -5.38
N LEU A 4 1.69 -1.79 -4.25
CA LEU A 4 0.73 -1.79 -3.15
C LEU A 4 1.32 -1.07 -1.94
N LEU A 5 0.60 -0.10 -1.41
CA LEU A 5 0.93 0.59 -0.16
C LEU A 5 0.04 0.04 0.95
N PHE A 6 0.60 -0.83 1.80
CA PHE A 6 -0.13 -1.54 2.83
C PHE A 6 -0.01 -0.85 4.20
N LEU A 7 -1.18 -0.54 4.79
CA LEU A 7 -1.29 0.18 6.05
C LEU A 7 -1.91 -0.73 7.13
N SER A 8 -1.06 -1.27 8.01
CA SER A 8 -1.50 -1.99 9.21
C SER A 8 -1.91 -1.05 10.37
N LYS A 9 -1.47 0.22 10.34
CA LYS A 9 -1.73 1.24 11.35
C LYS A 9 -1.98 2.61 10.69
N ASN A 10 -2.76 3.49 11.32
CA ASN A 10 -3.14 4.76 10.72
C ASN A 10 -1.96 5.71 10.48
N TYR A 11 -0.98 5.74 11.39
CA TYR A 11 0.21 6.57 11.25
C TYR A 11 1.05 6.20 10.01
N SER A 12 0.92 4.96 9.52
CA SER A 12 1.63 4.47 8.34
C SER A 12 1.26 5.24 7.08
N PHE A 13 0.09 5.88 7.03
CA PHE A 13 -0.36 6.64 5.87
C PHE A 13 0.60 7.79 5.55
N SER A 14 0.94 8.62 6.54
CA SER A 14 1.86 9.74 6.34
C SER A 14 3.28 9.31 5.97
N ILE A 15 3.71 8.12 6.42
CA ILE A 15 5.01 7.53 6.07
C ILE A 15 5.05 7.10 4.60
N LEU A 16 3.99 6.49 4.10
CA LEU A 16 3.92 5.99 2.72
C LEU A 16 3.49 7.06 1.71
N LYS A 17 2.83 8.15 2.15
CA LYS A 17 2.31 9.18 1.25
C LYS A 17 3.38 9.77 0.30
N PRO A 18 4.61 10.08 0.75
CA PRO A 18 5.65 10.54 -0.17
C PRO A 18 5.99 9.54 -1.29
N LEU A 19 5.90 8.23 -1.01
CA LEU A 19 6.10 7.19 -2.03
C LEU A 19 4.96 7.16 -3.05
N TYR A 20 3.73 7.26 -2.59
CA TYR A 20 2.57 7.41 -3.48
C TYR A 20 2.74 8.61 -4.41
N ASP A 21 3.04 9.78 -3.83
CA ASP A 21 3.15 11.04 -4.56
C ASP A 21 4.27 10.96 -5.63
N ILE A 22 5.43 10.36 -5.30
CA ILE A 22 6.54 10.24 -6.27
C ILE A 22 6.26 9.21 -7.36
N ILE A 23 5.56 8.10 -7.06
CA ILE A 23 5.16 7.11 -8.08
C ILE A 23 4.26 7.77 -9.11
N LEU A 24 3.25 8.53 -8.66
CA LEU A 24 2.37 9.28 -9.56
C LEU A 24 3.11 10.36 -10.34
N LYS A 25 3.90 11.20 -9.65
CA LYS A 25 4.64 12.30 -10.26
C LYS A 25 5.59 11.83 -11.36
N ARG A 26 6.22 10.66 -11.17
CA ARG A 26 7.15 10.07 -12.14
C ARG A 26 6.50 9.13 -13.16
N GLN A 27 5.20 8.88 -13.05
CA GLN A 27 4.50 7.87 -13.85
C GLN A 27 5.22 6.51 -13.79
N ALA A 28 5.74 6.15 -12.62
CA ALA A 28 6.58 4.96 -12.44
C ALA A 28 5.78 3.65 -12.44
N GLY A 29 4.45 3.74 -12.41
CA GLY A 29 3.55 2.60 -12.42
C GLY A 29 2.20 2.91 -11.79
N ASP A 30 1.37 1.87 -11.69
CA ASP A 30 0.11 1.91 -10.98
C ASP A 30 0.34 1.75 -9.49
N VAL A 31 -0.43 2.45 -8.67
CA VAL A 31 -0.30 2.37 -7.21
C VAL A 31 -1.68 2.40 -6.55
N PHE A 32 -1.90 1.45 -5.65
CA PHE A 32 -3.09 1.39 -4.81
C PHE A 32 -2.73 1.27 -3.34
N TRP A 33 -3.67 1.63 -2.48
CA TRP A 33 -3.60 1.49 -1.04
C TRP A 33 -4.39 0.28 -0.56
N PHE A 34 -3.97 -0.30 0.56
CA PHE A 34 -4.78 -1.28 1.29
C PHE A 34 -4.72 -1.01 2.79
N SER A 35 -5.88 -0.98 3.43
CA SER A 35 -6.02 -0.99 4.90
C SER A 35 -7.36 -1.58 5.28
N THR A 36 -7.42 -2.26 6.43
CA THR A 36 -8.70 -2.65 7.04
C THR A 36 -9.44 -1.49 7.69
N GLN A 37 -8.84 -0.29 7.70
CA GLN A 37 -9.37 0.94 8.30
C GLN A 37 -9.43 2.07 7.26
N GLN A 38 -9.68 1.74 5.99
CA GLN A 38 -9.66 2.68 4.87
C GLN A 38 -10.60 3.88 5.06
N GLU A 39 -11.74 3.67 5.72
CA GLU A 39 -12.74 4.69 6.04
C GLU A 39 -12.23 5.79 6.97
N ARG A 40 -11.10 5.59 7.65
CA ARG A 40 -10.47 6.61 8.50
C ARG A 40 -9.68 7.65 7.70
N PHE A 41 -9.43 7.41 6.43
CA PHE A 41 -8.67 8.31 5.57
C PHE A 41 -9.62 9.10 4.67
N ASN A 42 -9.65 10.43 4.82
CA ASN A 42 -10.42 11.33 3.95
C ASN A 42 -9.73 11.49 2.58
N THR A 43 -9.80 10.44 1.76
CA THR A 43 -9.14 10.35 0.45
C THR A 43 -10.12 9.82 -0.59
N ASN A 44 -9.72 9.87 -1.88
CA ASN A 44 -10.52 9.28 -2.95
C ASN A 44 -10.72 7.77 -2.70
N PRO A 45 -11.96 7.24 -2.67
CA PRO A 45 -12.18 5.82 -2.43
C PRO A 45 -11.64 4.92 -3.56
N ASN A 46 -11.45 5.45 -4.78
CA ASN A 46 -11.03 4.67 -5.94
C ASN A 46 -9.55 4.26 -5.92
N ILE A 47 -8.74 4.81 -5.00
CA ILE A 47 -7.32 4.45 -4.86
C ILE A 47 -7.09 3.33 -3.84
N TRP A 48 -8.16 2.71 -3.33
CA TRP A 48 -8.11 1.64 -2.33
C TRP A 48 -8.55 0.29 -2.89
N LEU A 49 -7.75 -0.75 -2.63
CA LEU A 49 -8.18 -2.13 -2.76
C LEU A 49 -8.94 -2.53 -1.49
N LYS A 50 -10.15 -3.07 -1.66
CA LYS A 50 -11.12 -3.21 -0.56
C LYS A 50 -11.00 -4.51 0.22
N ASN A 51 -10.35 -5.54 -0.33
CA ASN A 51 -10.24 -6.87 0.27
C ASN A 51 -9.08 -7.68 -0.34
N ASN A 52 -8.79 -8.84 0.26
CA ASN A 52 -7.71 -9.72 -0.20
C ASN A 52 -7.87 -10.17 -1.65
N VAL A 53 -9.11 -10.42 -2.11
CA VAL A 53 -9.38 -10.82 -3.50
C VAL A 53 -8.92 -9.72 -4.45
N ALA A 54 -9.24 -8.45 -4.16
CA ALA A 54 -8.78 -7.32 -4.96
C ALA A 54 -7.24 -7.19 -4.98
N VAL A 55 -6.54 -7.54 -3.89
CA VAL A 55 -5.07 -7.55 -3.86
C VAL A 55 -4.52 -8.67 -4.76
N LEU A 56 -5.12 -9.85 -4.71
CA LEU A 56 -4.73 -10.98 -5.55
C LEU A 56 -5.00 -10.70 -7.04
N ASP A 57 -6.17 -10.15 -7.37
CA ASP A 57 -6.54 -9.77 -8.73
C ASP A 57 -5.65 -8.66 -9.29
N TYR A 58 -5.31 -7.67 -8.46
CA TYR A 58 -4.36 -6.62 -8.82
C TYR A 58 -2.97 -7.20 -9.08
N SER A 59 -2.56 -8.20 -8.28
CA SER A 59 -1.27 -8.88 -8.34
C SER A 59 -0.08 -7.91 -8.34
N PRO A 60 0.19 -7.22 -7.21
CA PRO A 60 1.27 -6.25 -7.12
C PRO A 60 2.65 -6.88 -7.36
N ASP A 61 3.54 -6.10 -7.99
CA ASP A 61 4.97 -6.46 -8.14
C ASP A 61 5.74 -6.18 -6.84
N VAL A 62 5.34 -5.13 -6.11
CA VAL A 62 5.99 -4.69 -4.86
C VAL A 62 4.92 -4.27 -3.85
N ILE A 63 5.10 -4.66 -2.58
CA ILE A 63 4.28 -4.26 -1.45
C ILE A 63 5.15 -3.52 -0.45
N PHE A 64 4.88 -2.24 -0.25
CA PHE A 64 5.51 -1.43 0.80
C PHE A 64 4.64 -1.44 2.05
N ALA A 65 5.23 -1.76 3.20
CA ALA A 65 4.53 -1.71 4.48
C ALA A 65 5.46 -1.17 5.58
N PRO A 66 5.01 -0.19 6.38
CA PRO A 66 5.73 0.20 7.58
C PRO A 66 5.56 -0.81 8.72
N GLY A 67 4.57 -1.72 8.63
CA GLY A 67 4.31 -2.76 9.62
C GLY A 67 5.24 -3.97 9.50
N ASN A 68 5.28 -4.76 10.58
CA ASN A 68 6.17 -5.94 10.69
C ASN A 68 5.64 -7.19 9.96
N VAL A 69 4.40 -7.19 9.47
CA VAL A 69 3.77 -8.36 8.87
C VAL A 69 3.03 -7.95 7.61
N ILE A 70 3.34 -8.62 6.49
CA ILE A 70 2.56 -8.60 5.25
C ILE A 70 1.98 -10.01 5.07
N PRO A 71 0.70 -10.18 4.68
CA PRO A 71 0.13 -11.49 4.38
C PRO A 71 1.01 -12.31 3.43
N TYR A 72 1.40 -13.52 3.84
CA TYR A 72 2.39 -14.33 3.12
C TYR A 72 1.95 -14.70 1.69
N HIS A 73 0.64 -14.88 1.50
CA HIS A 73 0.00 -15.31 0.26
C HIS A 73 -0.19 -14.17 -0.75
N TRP A 74 0.03 -12.91 -0.37
CA TRP A 74 0.03 -11.82 -1.34
C TRP A 74 1.28 -11.91 -2.24
N PRO A 75 1.11 -11.73 -3.56
CA PRO A 75 2.22 -11.76 -4.51
C PRO A 75 3.09 -10.50 -4.37
N GLY A 76 4.25 -10.51 -5.04
CA GLY A 76 5.15 -9.36 -5.08
C GLY A 76 6.22 -9.33 -3.99
N LEU A 77 7.22 -8.47 -4.21
CA LEU A 77 8.32 -8.23 -3.27
C LEU A 77 7.80 -7.51 -2.02
N LYS A 78 8.03 -8.11 -0.86
CA LYS A 78 7.64 -7.56 0.45
C LYS A 78 8.74 -6.63 0.97
N VAL A 79 8.46 -5.33 1.01
CA VAL A 79 9.42 -4.30 1.40
C VAL A 79 8.95 -3.62 2.68
N GLN A 80 9.72 -3.81 3.75
CA GLN A 80 9.49 -3.13 5.01
C GLN A 80 10.07 -1.71 4.97
N ILE A 81 9.29 -0.73 5.44
CA ILE A 81 9.76 0.64 5.64
C ILE A 81 9.88 0.89 7.14
N PHE A 82 11.11 1.04 7.61
CA PHE A 82 11.37 1.27 9.02
C PHE A 82 10.82 2.63 9.45
N HIS A 83 10.14 2.66 10.59
CA HIS A 83 9.47 3.86 11.10
C HIS A 83 9.90 4.25 12.53
N GLY A 84 11.06 3.76 12.98
CA GLY A 84 11.51 3.90 14.37
C GLY A 84 10.87 2.86 15.30
N LEU A 85 11.54 2.58 16.41
CA LEU A 85 11.07 1.75 17.53
C LEU A 85 10.20 2.58 18.48
#